data_AF-A0A9W4KV39-F1
#
_entry.id   AF-A0A9W4KV39-F1
#
_cell.length_a   1.000
_cell.length_b   1.000
_cell.length_c   1.000
_cell.angle_alpha   90.00
_cell.angle_beta   90.00
_cell.angle_gamma   90.00
#
_symmetry.space_group_name_H-M   'P 1'
#
loop_
_entity.id
_entity.type
_entity.pdbx_description
1 polymer ?
#
loop_
_entity_poly.entity_id
_entity_poly.type
_entity_poly.pdbx_seq_one_letter_code
_entity_poly.pdbx_strand_id
1 'polypeptide(L)'
;MNNKETKGIELPANYEELKKSANRKSNWRERLDAIEELGQSKNKQVIDILTHIMNSDYVYKVQEAAYRQLKRLGEDVQLPARKKGELVKGLTKILVRVKKSLPENHTYTEFKEKLQKMRMDIYDTYEGEKGADFDKWLENTWSALTKR
;
A
#
# COMPACT_ATOMS: atom_id res chain seq x y z
N MET A 1 -20.33 -33.93 23.71
CA MET A 1 -20.74 -32.52 23.54
C MET A 1 -19.52 -31.79 23.01
N ASN A 2 -19.51 -31.45 21.72
CA ASN A 2 -18.35 -30.81 21.10
C ASN A 2 -18.41 -29.31 21.36
N ASN A 3 -17.51 -28.81 22.21
CA ASN A 3 -17.23 -27.39 22.38
C ASN A 3 -16.75 -26.82 21.04
N LYS A 4 -17.67 -26.24 20.25
CA LYS A 4 -17.29 -25.20 19.29
C LYS A 4 -17.13 -23.92 20.10
N GLU A 5 -15.95 -23.74 20.67
CA GLU A 5 -15.50 -22.44 21.16
C GLU A 5 -15.65 -21.44 20.02
N THR A 6 -16.59 -20.53 20.19
CA THR A 6 -16.68 -19.30 19.43
C THR A 6 -15.38 -18.51 19.65
N LYS A 7 -14.36 -18.75 18.82
CA LYS A 7 -13.15 -17.92 18.69
C LYS A 7 -13.45 -16.57 18.04
N GLY A 8 -14.41 -15.84 18.59
CA GLY A 8 -14.65 -14.45 18.24
C GLY A 8 -14.78 -13.72 19.54
N ILE A 9 -13.75 -12.95 19.92
CA ILE A 9 -13.79 -11.76 20.80
C ILE A 9 -12.36 -11.24 21.01
N GLU A 10 -11.32 -12.09 21.11
CA GLU A 10 -9.99 -11.63 21.49
C GLU A 10 -9.15 -11.10 20.31
N LEU A 11 -8.41 -10.01 20.59
CA LEU A 11 -7.42 -9.46 19.67
C LEU A 11 -6.19 -10.38 19.60
N PRO A 12 -5.48 -10.43 18.46
CA PRO A 12 -4.20 -11.11 18.40
C PRO A 12 -3.21 -10.47 19.38
N ALA A 13 -2.31 -11.27 19.96
CA ALA A 13 -1.37 -10.81 20.99
C ALA A 13 -0.47 -9.65 20.51
N ASN A 14 -0.12 -9.64 19.22
CA ASN A 14 0.68 -8.62 18.54
C ASN A 14 -0.17 -7.55 17.83
N TYR A 15 -1.45 -7.39 18.20
CA TYR A 15 -2.38 -6.48 17.52
C TYR A 15 -1.84 -5.06 17.30
N GLU A 16 -1.19 -4.45 18.30
CA GLU A 16 -0.65 -3.10 18.17
C GLU A 16 0.49 -2.99 17.15
N GLU A 17 1.26 -4.06 16.97
CA GLU A 17 2.31 -4.13 15.95
C GLU A 17 1.69 -4.31 14.57
N LEU A 18 0.71 -5.21 14.44
CA LEU A 18 -0.03 -5.42 13.21
C LEU A 18 -0.76 -4.17 12.75
N LYS A 19 -1.42 -3.45 13.66
CA LYS A 19 -2.06 -2.17 13.38
C LYS A 19 -1.08 -1.14 12.86
N LYS A 20 0.13 -1.04 13.45
CA LYS A 20 1.19 -0.14 12.95
C LYS A 20 1.65 -0.55 11.56
N SER A 21 1.93 -1.83 11.35
CA SER A 21 2.37 -2.36 10.05
C SER A 21 1.31 -2.16 8.97
N ALA A 22 0.05 -2.44 9.26
CA ALA A 22 -1.08 -2.25 8.35
C ALA A 22 -1.32 -0.78 7.94
N ASN A 23 -0.84 0.18 8.74
CA ASN A 23 -0.92 1.63 8.45
C ASN A 23 0.39 2.23 7.92
N ARG A 24 1.44 1.41 7.70
CA ARG A 24 2.75 1.88 7.26
C ARG A 24 2.73 2.26 5.78
N LYS A 25 2.75 3.57 5.51
CA LYS A 25 2.69 4.14 4.15
C LYS A 25 3.91 3.85 3.25
N SER A 26 4.99 3.34 3.83
CA SER A 26 6.28 3.16 3.18
C SER A 26 6.57 1.73 2.73
N ASN A 27 5.70 0.77 3.08
CA ASN A 27 5.90 -0.64 2.74
C ASN A 27 4.57 -1.38 2.57
N TRP A 28 4.12 -1.53 1.33
CA TRP A 28 2.88 -2.21 0.97
C TRP A 28 2.94 -3.72 1.23
N ARG A 29 4.14 -4.32 1.22
CA ARG A 29 4.32 -5.74 1.56
C ARG A 29 4.06 -5.97 3.03
N GLU A 30 4.63 -5.14 3.90
CA GLU A 30 4.33 -5.20 5.34
C GLU A 30 2.86 -4.91 5.64
N ARG A 31 2.21 -3.99 4.90
CA ARG A 31 0.76 -3.82 5.01
C ARG A 31 0.00 -5.08 4.62
N LEU A 32 0.41 -5.72 3.52
CA LEU A 32 -0.19 -6.95 3.02
C LEU A 32 -0.06 -8.09 4.05
N ASP A 33 1.13 -8.33 4.57
CA ASP A 33 1.39 -9.36 5.58
C ASP A 33 0.55 -9.11 6.85
N ALA A 34 0.51 -7.86 7.31
CA ALA A 34 -0.29 -7.49 8.49
C ALA A 34 -1.80 -7.72 8.29
N ILE A 35 -2.32 -7.45 7.08
CA ILE A 35 -3.73 -7.73 6.73
C ILE A 35 -4.03 -9.22 6.77
N GLU A 36 -3.11 -10.04 6.26
CA GLU A 36 -3.27 -11.50 6.25
C GLU A 36 -3.31 -12.09 7.65
N GLU A 37 -2.50 -11.54 8.56
CA GLU A 37 -2.48 -11.95 9.96
C GLU A 37 -3.68 -11.41 10.76
N LEU A 38 -4.04 -10.13 10.59
CA LEU A 38 -5.21 -9.53 11.22
C LEU A 38 -6.49 -10.31 10.88
N GLY A 39 -6.65 -10.72 9.61
CA GLY A 39 -7.84 -11.44 9.14
C GLY A 39 -8.05 -12.83 9.73
N GLN A 40 -7.16 -13.32 10.59
CA GLN A 40 -7.36 -14.58 11.34
C GLN A 40 -8.26 -14.40 12.58
N SER A 41 -8.44 -13.17 13.07
CA SER A 41 -9.20 -12.88 14.28
C SER A 41 -10.50 -12.14 13.97
N LYS A 42 -11.65 -12.78 14.24
CA LYS A 42 -12.96 -12.12 14.12
C LYS A 42 -13.21 -11.19 15.32
N ASN A 43 -12.71 -9.97 15.21
CA ASN A 43 -12.85 -8.91 16.20
C ASN A 43 -13.27 -7.59 15.53
N LYS A 44 -14.08 -6.77 16.21
CA LYS A 44 -14.57 -5.49 15.68
C LYS A 44 -13.45 -4.53 15.26
N GLN A 45 -12.40 -4.39 16.06
CA GLN A 45 -11.30 -3.49 15.74
C GLN A 45 -10.48 -3.96 14.53
N VAL A 46 -10.34 -5.29 14.38
CA VAL A 46 -9.75 -5.90 13.18
C VAL A 46 -10.61 -5.56 11.96
N ILE A 47 -11.92 -5.77 12.04
CA ILE A 47 -12.87 -5.45 10.95
C ILE A 47 -12.79 -3.97 10.57
N ASP A 48 -12.70 -3.07 11.56
CA ASP A 48 -12.58 -1.62 11.32
C ASP A 48 -11.29 -1.28 10.55
N ILE A 49 -10.15 -1.87 10.94
CA ILE A 49 -8.86 -1.67 10.24
C ILE A 49 -8.92 -2.21 8.81
N LEU A 50 -9.40 -3.44 8.63
CA LEU A 50 -9.49 -4.06 7.31
C LEU A 50 -10.43 -3.27 6.40
N THR A 51 -11.56 -2.79 6.93
CA THR A 51 -12.51 -1.96 6.18
C THR A 51 -11.89 -0.62 5.78
N HIS A 52 -11.13 0.02 6.68
CA HIS A 52 -10.39 1.23 6.34
C HIS A 52 -9.41 0.98 5.19
N ILE A 53 -8.55 -0.04 5.31
CA ILE A 53 -7.55 -0.38 4.30
C ILE A 53 -8.17 -0.71 2.96
N MET A 54 -9.22 -1.54 2.93
CA MET A 54 -9.96 -1.88 1.72
C MET A 54 -10.39 -0.63 0.95
N ASN A 55 -10.85 0.40 1.68
CA ASN A 55 -11.37 1.63 1.09
C ASN A 55 -10.30 2.67 0.73
N SER A 56 -9.18 2.72 1.46
CA SER A 56 -8.26 3.85 1.39
C SER A 56 -6.82 3.55 0.96
N ASP A 57 -6.39 2.28 0.91
CA ASP A 57 -5.02 1.99 0.49
C ASP A 57 -4.76 2.49 -0.94
N TYR A 58 -3.52 2.88 -1.23
CA TYR A 58 -3.15 3.31 -2.59
C TYR A 58 -2.80 2.13 -3.50
N VAL A 59 -2.47 0.97 -2.91
CA VAL A 59 -2.15 -0.26 -3.64
C VAL A 59 -3.39 -1.16 -3.65
N TYR A 60 -3.95 -1.35 -4.82
CA TYR A 60 -5.15 -2.15 -5.08
C TYR A 60 -5.00 -3.59 -4.62
N LYS A 61 -3.83 -4.19 -4.76
CA LYS A 61 -3.58 -5.55 -4.25
C LYS A 61 -3.76 -5.64 -2.72
N VAL A 62 -3.42 -4.56 -2.00
CA VAL A 62 -3.63 -4.45 -0.55
C VAL A 62 -5.12 -4.30 -0.24
N GLN A 63 -5.85 -3.50 -1.03
CA GLN A 63 -7.31 -3.40 -0.93
C GLN A 63 -8.01 -4.75 -1.15
N GLU A 64 -7.60 -5.50 -2.18
CA GLU A 64 -8.12 -6.84 -2.50
C GLU A 64 -7.86 -7.83 -1.37
N ALA A 65 -6.68 -7.79 -0.77
CA ALA A 65 -6.36 -8.64 0.36
C ALA A 65 -7.32 -8.36 1.54
N ALA A 66 -7.49 -7.09 1.90
CA ALA A 66 -8.40 -6.70 2.98
C ALA A 66 -9.86 -7.10 2.68
N TYR A 67 -10.34 -6.90 1.46
CA TYR A 67 -11.65 -7.37 1.00
C TYR A 67 -11.81 -8.89 1.19
N ARG A 68 -10.81 -9.69 0.78
CA ARG A 68 -10.84 -11.15 0.95
C ARG A 68 -10.88 -11.56 2.42
N GLN A 69 -10.16 -10.85 3.30
CA GLN A 69 -10.23 -11.11 4.75
C GLN A 69 -11.63 -10.82 5.29
N LEU A 70 -12.18 -9.65 4.97
CA LEU A 70 -13.52 -9.24 5.41
C LEU A 70 -14.60 -10.24 4.97
N LYS A 71 -14.56 -10.71 3.71
CA LYS A 71 -15.46 -11.76 3.23
C LYS A 71 -15.33 -13.07 4.00
N ARG A 72 -14.11 -13.49 4.37
CA ARG A 72 -13.90 -14.69 5.19
C ARG A 72 -14.41 -14.53 6.63
N LEU A 73 -14.33 -13.32 7.18
CA LEU A 73 -14.90 -12.99 8.49
C LEU A 73 -16.45 -12.90 8.46
N GLY A 74 -17.05 -12.95 7.27
CA GLY A 74 -18.50 -12.92 7.08
C GLY A 74 -19.08 -11.51 6.94
N GLU A 75 -18.23 -10.51 6.65
CA GLU A 75 -18.66 -9.13 6.47
C GLU A 75 -19.26 -8.91 5.07
N ASP A 76 -20.37 -8.18 5.02
CA ASP A 76 -20.98 -7.79 3.75
C ASP A 76 -20.37 -6.49 3.21
N VAL A 77 -19.21 -6.65 2.55
CA VAL A 77 -18.47 -5.54 1.94
C VAL A 77 -18.38 -5.66 0.43
N GLN A 78 -18.11 -4.53 -0.24
CA GLN A 78 -17.88 -4.46 -1.69
C GLN A 78 -16.47 -3.96 -1.95
N LEU A 79 -15.77 -4.61 -2.88
CA LEU A 79 -14.43 -4.18 -3.28
C LEU A 79 -14.52 -2.86 -4.07
N PRO A 80 -13.76 -1.81 -3.70
CA PRO A 80 -13.74 -0.57 -4.46
C PRO A 80 -13.20 -0.76 -5.87
N ALA A 81 -13.57 0.13 -6.80
CA ALA A 81 -13.01 0.11 -8.14
C ALA A 81 -11.51 0.47 -8.13
N ARG A 82 -10.70 -0.27 -8.89
CA ARG A 82 -9.28 0.05 -9.08
C ARG A 82 -9.12 1.46 -9.65
N LYS A 83 -8.39 2.32 -8.95
CA LYS A 83 -8.05 3.67 -9.42
C LYS A 83 -7.25 3.58 -10.72
N LYS A 84 -7.61 4.41 -11.70
CA LYS A 84 -6.92 4.51 -13.00
C LYS A 84 -6.25 5.88 -13.11
N GLY A 85 -5.16 5.94 -13.86
CA GLY A 85 -4.42 7.20 -14.10
C GLY A 85 -3.47 7.56 -12.97
N GLU A 86 -3.50 8.82 -12.53
CA GLU A 86 -2.63 9.34 -11.47
C GLU A 86 -3.10 8.84 -10.09
N LEU A 87 -2.29 8.01 -9.44
CA LEU A 87 -2.61 7.42 -8.12
C LEU A 87 -2.36 8.38 -6.96
N VAL A 88 -1.40 9.28 -7.14
CA VAL A 88 -0.99 10.29 -6.16
C VAL A 88 -1.11 11.65 -6.80
N LYS A 89 -2.03 12.47 -6.28
CA LYS A 89 -2.32 13.81 -6.81
C LYS A 89 -1.05 14.65 -6.94
N GLY A 90 -0.78 15.15 -8.14
CA GLY A 90 0.37 16.01 -8.41
C GLY A 90 1.70 15.27 -8.51
N LEU A 91 1.68 14.00 -8.90
CA LEU A 91 2.85 13.13 -9.07
C LEU A 91 3.91 13.84 -9.91
N THR A 92 3.56 14.35 -11.09
CA THR A 92 4.52 14.97 -12.02
C THR A 92 5.29 16.11 -11.36
N LYS A 93 4.61 16.98 -10.60
CA LYS A 93 5.27 18.10 -9.89
C LYS A 93 6.26 17.61 -8.84
N ILE A 94 5.91 16.53 -8.14
CA ILE A 94 6.76 15.93 -7.12
C ILE A 94 8.01 15.31 -7.77
N LEU A 95 7.82 14.54 -8.85
CA LEU A 95 8.94 13.92 -9.58
C LEU A 95 9.88 14.97 -10.19
N VAL A 96 9.34 16.06 -10.76
CA VAL A 96 10.16 17.19 -11.24
C VAL A 96 10.99 17.78 -10.10
N ARG A 97 10.41 17.97 -8.91
CA ARG A 97 11.14 18.50 -7.74
C ARG A 97 12.27 17.57 -7.31
N VAL A 98 12.04 16.26 -7.31
CA VAL A 98 13.10 15.26 -7.03
C VAL A 98 14.19 15.35 -8.09
N LYS A 99 13.84 15.38 -9.38
CA LYS A 99 14.79 15.49 -10.50
C LYS A 99 15.63 16.77 -10.43
N LYS A 100 15.02 17.91 -10.10
CA LYS A 100 15.72 19.20 -9.93
C LYS A 100 16.64 19.27 -8.70
N SER A 101 16.48 18.36 -7.74
CA SER A 101 17.34 18.29 -6.54
C SER A 101 18.65 17.52 -6.76
N LEU A 102 18.86 16.98 -7.95
CA LEU A 102 20.04 16.22 -8.35
C LEU A 102 20.91 17.01 -9.34
N PRO A 103 22.20 16.67 -9.47
CA PRO A 103 23.08 17.25 -10.49
C PRO A 103 22.52 17.11 -11.90
N GLU A 104 22.94 17.97 -12.82
CA GLU A 104 22.39 18.01 -14.18
C GLU A 104 22.51 16.67 -14.94
N ASN A 105 23.64 15.99 -14.76
CA ASN A 105 24.02 14.74 -15.41
C ASN A 105 23.72 13.49 -14.56
N HIS A 106 22.80 13.58 -13.61
CA HIS A 106 22.41 12.42 -12.79
C HIS A 106 21.87 11.27 -13.64
N THR A 107 22.14 10.06 -13.19
CA THR A 107 21.65 8.81 -13.74
C THR A 107 20.22 8.51 -13.28
N TYR A 108 19.55 7.61 -13.99
CA TYR A 108 18.26 7.07 -13.56
C TYR A 108 18.35 6.44 -12.14
N THR A 109 19.42 5.70 -11.85
CA THR A 109 19.63 5.07 -10.54
C THR A 109 19.66 6.10 -9.41
N GLU A 110 20.41 7.20 -9.57
CA GLU A 110 20.44 8.28 -8.58
C GLU A 110 19.07 8.94 -8.38
N PHE A 111 18.29 9.09 -9.46
CA PHE A 111 16.92 9.57 -9.38
C PHE A 111 16.01 8.62 -8.61
N LYS A 112 16.07 7.32 -8.92
CA LYS A 112 15.28 6.27 -8.25
C LYS A 112 15.59 6.22 -6.76
N GLU A 113 16.87 6.23 -6.38
CA GLU A 113 17.29 6.27 -4.98
C GLU A 113 16.82 7.55 -4.27
N LYS A 114 16.93 8.71 -4.94
CA LYS A 114 16.48 9.99 -4.38
C LYS A 114 14.97 9.97 -4.17
N LEU A 115 14.20 9.42 -5.11
CA LEU A 115 12.75 9.26 -4.99
C LEU A 115 12.40 8.38 -3.80
N GLN A 116 13.06 7.22 -3.66
CA GLN A 116 12.82 6.31 -2.54
C GLN A 116 13.13 6.97 -1.18
N LYS A 117 14.21 7.74 -1.10
CA LYS A 117 14.61 8.47 0.13
C LYS A 117 13.66 9.62 0.47
N MET A 118 13.26 10.42 -0.52
CA MET A 118 12.47 11.63 -0.28
C MET A 118 10.96 11.37 -0.19
N ARG A 119 10.45 10.42 -0.97
CA ARG A 119 9.02 10.14 -1.16
C ARG A 119 8.77 8.63 -1.24
N MET A 120 9.18 7.95 -0.18
CA MET A 120 8.99 6.51 -0.01
C MET A 120 7.51 6.11 -0.15
N ASP A 121 6.58 6.99 0.22
CA ASP A 121 5.13 6.79 0.03
C ASP A 121 4.72 6.66 -1.44
N ILE A 122 5.30 7.48 -2.31
CA ILE A 122 5.07 7.42 -3.77
C ILE A 122 5.78 6.20 -4.35
N TYR A 123 7.04 5.98 -3.96
CA TYR A 123 7.81 4.83 -4.39
C TYR A 123 7.03 3.54 -4.10
N ASP A 124 6.60 3.37 -2.84
CA ASP A 124 5.80 2.24 -2.36
C ASP A 124 4.50 2.05 -3.16
N THR A 125 3.73 3.13 -3.32
CA THR A 125 2.46 3.10 -4.05
C THR A 125 2.64 2.60 -5.49
N TYR A 126 3.59 3.17 -6.22
CA TYR A 126 3.80 2.82 -7.63
C TYR A 126 4.52 1.49 -7.79
N GLU A 127 5.41 1.11 -6.88
CA GLU A 127 6.02 -0.23 -6.88
C GLU A 127 4.95 -1.30 -6.69
N GLY A 128 4.05 -1.13 -5.71
CA GLY A 128 2.94 -2.05 -5.49
C GLY A 128 1.96 -2.12 -6.67
N GLU A 129 1.66 -0.99 -7.31
CA GLU A 129 0.70 -0.94 -8.42
C GLU A 129 1.26 -1.40 -9.77
N LYS A 130 2.54 -1.17 -10.03
CA LYS A 130 3.21 -1.54 -11.29
C LYS A 130 3.86 -2.91 -11.22
N GLY A 131 4.25 -3.39 -10.04
CA GLY A 131 4.89 -4.68 -9.87
C GLY A 131 6.16 -4.79 -10.72
N ALA A 132 6.22 -5.83 -11.58
CA ALA A 132 7.36 -6.09 -12.45
C ALA A 132 7.67 -4.93 -13.43
N ASP A 133 6.66 -4.15 -13.81
CA ASP A 133 6.84 -3.01 -14.73
C ASP A 133 7.27 -1.72 -14.03
N PHE A 134 7.45 -1.74 -12.70
CA PHE A 134 7.75 -0.53 -11.93
C PHE A 134 9.00 0.20 -12.42
N ASP A 135 10.10 -0.53 -12.60
CA ASP A 135 11.38 0.08 -12.96
C ASP A 135 11.33 0.70 -14.37
N LYS A 136 10.82 -0.07 -15.34
CA LYS A 136 10.58 0.40 -16.71
C LYS A 136 9.65 1.62 -16.74
N TRP A 137 8.57 1.61 -15.95
CA TRP A 137 7.65 2.74 -15.87
C TRP A 137 8.34 3.98 -15.29
N LEU A 138 9.12 3.82 -14.22
CA LEU A 138 9.78 4.93 -13.53
C LEU A 138 10.88 5.55 -14.40
N GLU A 139 11.65 4.73 -15.11
CA GLU A 139 12.69 5.20 -16.05
C GLU A 139 12.10 6.00 -17.22
N ASN A 140 11.03 5.49 -17.83
CA ASN A 140 10.31 6.20 -18.89
C ASN A 140 9.73 7.52 -18.37
N THR A 141 9.15 7.50 -17.17
CA THR A 141 8.60 8.69 -16.53
C THR A 141 9.71 9.71 -16.29
N TRP A 142 10.84 9.30 -15.69
CA TRP A 142 12.01 10.13 -15.45
C TRP A 142 12.56 10.77 -16.72
N SER A 143 12.68 9.99 -17.79
CA SER A 143 13.17 10.44 -19.10
C SER A 143 12.25 11.52 -19.70
N ALA A 144 10.93 11.37 -19.53
CA ALA A 144 9.93 12.32 -20.03
C ALA A 144 9.83 13.61 -19.19
N LEU A 145 10.39 13.67 -17.98
CA LEU A 145 10.36 14.88 -17.14
C LEU A 145 11.20 15.99 -17.77
N THR A 146 10.53 17.05 -18.23
CA THR A 146 11.20 18.28 -18.66
C THR A 146 11.53 19.16 -17.45
N LYS A 147 12.75 19.73 -17.44
CA LYS A 147 13.14 20.78 -16.49
C LYS A 147 12.55 22.13 -16.94
N ARG A 148 11.24 22.24 -17.18
CA ARG A 148 10.63 23.58 -17.39
C ARG A 148 10.58 24.33 -16.06
#